data_AF-A0A3G6ZJE1-F1
#
_entry.id   AF-A0A3G6ZJE1-F1
#
_cell.length_a   1.000
_cell.length_b   1.000
_cell.length_c   1.000
_cell.angle_alpha   90.00
_cell.angle_beta   90.00
_cell.angle_gamma   90.00
#
_symmetry.space_group_name_H-M   'P 1'
#
loop_
_entity.id
_entity.type
_entity.pdbx_description
1 polymer ?
#
loop_
_entity_poly.entity_id
_entity_poly.type
_entity_poly.pdbx_seq_one_letter_code
_entity_poly.pdbx_strand_id
1 'polypeptide(L)'
;MEIQRGYDLVERMRQLGAEDPEEWASSELEEDIAQEARWLAIRQIREAITWTPEGIRRIPEVTSLLEAGADEQLILAAVREVAREAAFTVLNVIDSTGDPDAPEDSPGWMLLEARVDPEGEPYLTGRDVGALHESLGFPAEDGVYRD
;
A
#
# COMPACT_ATOMS: atom_id res chain seq x y z
N MET A 1 9.14 -2.94 -33.84
CA MET A 1 8.73 -2.75 -32.43
C MET A 1 9.51 -1.55 -31.94
N GLU A 2 8.90 -0.38 -32.03
CA GLU A 2 9.55 0.89 -31.67
C GLU A 2 9.77 0.93 -30.16
N ILE A 3 11.02 1.05 -29.75
CA ILE A 3 11.42 1.28 -28.36
C ILE A 3 10.86 2.65 -27.97
N GLN A 4 9.95 2.67 -27.00
CA GLN A 4 9.29 3.85 -26.49
C GLN A 4 10.35 4.85 -25.99
N ARG A 5 10.64 5.87 -26.79
CA ARG A 5 11.49 6.99 -26.38
C ARG A 5 10.79 7.70 -25.21
N GLY A 6 11.33 7.58 -23.99
CA GLY A 6 11.13 8.58 -22.94
C GLY A 6 10.45 8.17 -21.63
N TYR A 7 10.26 6.87 -21.33
CA TYR A 7 9.85 6.48 -19.99
C TYR A 7 11.08 6.12 -19.15
N ASP A 8 11.59 7.11 -18.41
CA ASP A 8 12.62 6.89 -17.39
C ASP A 8 11.91 6.52 -16.07
N LEU A 9 11.87 5.22 -15.79
CA LEU A 9 11.16 4.67 -14.63
C LEU A 9 11.80 5.14 -13.31
N VAL A 10 13.12 5.32 -13.25
CA VAL A 10 13.80 5.81 -12.04
C VAL A 10 13.35 7.24 -11.73
N GLU A 11 13.37 8.11 -12.74
CA GLU A 11 12.92 9.49 -12.57
C GLU A 11 11.42 9.55 -12.26
N ARG A 12 10.62 8.65 -12.83
CA ARG A 12 9.20 8.54 -12.50
C ARG A 12 8.97 8.13 -11.05
N MET A 13 9.66 7.10 -10.57
CA MET A 13 9.59 6.65 -9.18
C MET A 13 10.02 7.77 -8.22
N ARG A 14 11.09 8.49 -8.55
CA ARG A 14 11.54 9.67 -7.78
C ARG A 14 10.47 10.76 -7.71
N GLN A 15 9.80 11.07 -8.82
CA GLN A 15 8.69 12.02 -8.84
C GLN A 15 7.48 11.57 -8.02
N LEU A 16 7.29 10.26 -7.89
CA LEU A 16 6.24 9.66 -7.08
C LEU A 16 6.61 9.54 -5.59
N GLY A 17 7.82 9.92 -5.21
CA GLY A 17 8.33 9.86 -3.85
C GLY A 17 8.74 8.46 -3.39
N ALA A 18 9.07 7.55 -4.32
CA ALA A 18 9.52 6.20 -3.94
C ALA A 18 10.75 6.24 -3.03
N GLU A 19 10.72 5.46 -1.95
CA GLU A 19 11.91 5.11 -1.16
C GLU A 19 12.85 4.30 -2.08
N ASP A 20 14.10 4.71 -2.24
CA ASP A 20 15.06 4.07 -3.19
C ASP A 20 14.50 3.89 -4.63
N PRO A 21 14.27 4.98 -5.38
CA PRO A 21 13.69 4.93 -6.73
C PRO A 21 14.43 4.00 -7.70
N GLU A 22 15.73 3.84 -7.51
CA GLU A 22 16.59 2.95 -8.29
C GLU A 22 16.23 1.48 -8.06
N GLU A 23 16.04 1.03 -6.82
CA GLU A 23 15.67 -0.35 -6.48
C GLU A 23 14.28 -0.72 -7.03
N TRP A 24 13.28 0.15 -6.84
CA TRP A 24 11.92 -0.08 -7.38
C TRP A 24 11.93 -0.18 -8.90
N ALA A 25 12.65 0.71 -9.58
CA ALA A 25 12.74 0.70 -11.03
C ALA A 25 13.50 -0.53 -11.55
N SER A 26 14.60 -0.92 -10.89
CA SER A 26 15.36 -2.12 -11.28
C SER A 26 14.51 -3.37 -11.18
N SER A 27 13.74 -3.52 -10.09
CA SER A 27 12.88 -4.67 -9.86
C SER A 27 11.78 -4.80 -10.93
N GLU A 28 11.13 -3.70 -11.31
CA GLU A 28 10.11 -3.73 -12.39
C GLU A 28 10.73 -4.09 -13.75
N LEU A 29 11.92 -3.57 -14.05
CA LEU A 29 12.59 -3.86 -15.33
C LEU A 29 13.14 -5.28 -15.41
N GLU A 30 13.61 -5.84 -14.29
CA GLU A 30 14.23 -7.18 -14.24
C GLU A 30 13.21 -8.31 -14.05
N GLU A 31 12.14 -8.08 -13.29
CA GLU A 31 11.18 -9.12 -12.91
C GLU A 31 9.82 -9.04 -13.63
N ASP A 32 9.59 -8.00 -14.45
CA ASP A 32 8.33 -7.76 -15.19
C ASP A 32 7.09 -7.67 -14.27
N ILE A 33 7.26 -7.01 -13.13
CA ILE A 33 6.21 -6.76 -12.12
C ILE A 33 5.79 -5.28 -12.11
N ALA A 34 4.55 -4.98 -11.74
CA ALA A 34 4.02 -3.62 -11.78
C ALA A 34 4.40 -2.78 -10.54
N GLN A 35 5.68 -2.49 -10.35
CA GLN A 35 6.18 -1.75 -9.18
C GLN A 35 5.63 -0.33 -9.10
N GLU A 36 5.48 0.40 -10.22
CA GLU A 36 4.88 1.75 -10.18
C GLU A 36 3.46 1.70 -9.63
N ALA A 37 2.67 0.70 -10.05
CA ALA A 37 1.32 0.50 -9.56
C ALA A 37 1.30 0.08 -8.09
N ARG A 38 2.22 -0.81 -7.67
CA ARG A 38 2.41 -1.23 -6.28
C ARG A 38 2.70 -0.04 -5.37
N TRP A 39 3.66 0.80 -5.76
CA TRP A 39 4.03 2.01 -5.03
C TRP A 39 2.82 2.95 -4.85
N LEU A 40 2.08 3.21 -5.94
CA LEU A 40 0.89 4.07 -5.88
C LEU A 40 -0.19 3.52 -4.96
N ALA A 41 -0.47 2.21 -5.03
CA ALA A 41 -1.46 1.57 -4.17
C ALA A 41 -1.06 1.64 -2.70
N ILE A 42 0.19 1.30 -2.38
CA ILE A 42 0.71 1.30 -1.01
C ILE A 42 0.76 2.71 -0.42
N ARG A 43 1.17 3.71 -1.20
CA ARG A 43 1.16 5.10 -0.75
C ARG A 43 -0.25 5.56 -0.35
N GLN A 44 -1.28 5.18 -1.12
CA GLN A 44 -2.67 5.47 -0.77
C GLN A 44 -3.16 4.70 0.46
N ILE A 45 -2.77 3.43 0.59
CA ILE A 45 -3.13 2.61 1.76
C ILE A 45 -2.49 3.17 3.02
N ARG A 46 -1.19 3.50 3.00
CA ARG A 46 -0.44 4.13 4.09
C ARG A 46 -1.14 5.41 4.57
N GLU A 47 -1.54 6.28 3.65
CA GLU A 47 -2.30 7.49 3.99
C GLU A 47 -3.66 7.17 4.63
N ALA A 48 -4.39 6.19 4.08
CA ALA A 48 -5.70 5.78 4.59
C ALA A 48 -5.66 5.21 6.02
N ILE A 49 -4.51 4.67 6.44
CA ILE A 49 -4.32 4.10 7.78
C ILE A 49 -3.52 5.03 8.71
N THR A 50 -3.21 6.26 8.29
CA THR A 50 -2.56 7.25 9.15
C THR A 50 -3.51 7.69 10.27
N TRP A 51 -3.04 7.59 11.51
CA TRP A 51 -3.79 8.04 12.69
C TRP A 51 -3.09 9.21 13.38
N THR A 52 -3.87 10.22 13.78
CA THR A 52 -3.40 11.41 14.50
C THR A 52 -3.97 11.47 15.92
N PRO A 53 -3.40 12.28 16.83
CA PRO A 53 -4.00 12.56 18.13
C PRO A 53 -5.46 13.03 18.03
N GLU A 54 -5.78 13.90 17.06
CA GLU A 54 -7.15 14.35 16.81
C GLU A 54 -8.04 13.22 16.32
N GLY A 55 -7.50 12.28 15.54
CA GLY A 55 -8.21 11.10 15.06
C GLY A 55 -8.64 10.19 16.20
N ILE A 56 -7.73 9.85 17.12
CA ILE A 56 -8.05 8.97 18.25
C ILE A 56 -9.04 9.62 19.24
N ARG A 57 -9.00 10.95 19.42
CA ARG A 57 -9.97 11.68 20.26
C ARG A 57 -11.41 11.71 19.71
N ARG A 58 -11.62 11.29 18.46
CA ARG A 58 -12.97 11.10 17.89
C ARG A 58 -13.62 9.79 18.35
N ILE A 59 -12.85 8.87 18.93
CA ILE A 59 -13.33 7.60 19.45
C ILE A 59 -13.80 7.82 20.90
N PRO A 60 -15.10 7.65 21.21
CA PRO A 60 -15.63 7.92 22.55
C PRO A 60 -14.90 7.18 23.67
N GLU A 61 -14.55 5.91 23.43
CA GLU A 61 -13.85 5.05 24.38
C GLU A 61 -12.44 5.57 24.67
N VAL A 62 -11.74 6.08 23.65
CA VAL A 62 -10.42 6.72 23.84
C VAL A 62 -10.57 7.99 24.67
N THR A 63 -11.58 8.81 24.41
CA THR A 63 -11.84 10.00 25.23
C THR A 63 -12.08 9.63 26.69
N SER A 64 -12.88 8.59 26.97
CA SER A 64 -13.07 8.10 28.35
C SER A 64 -11.76 7.60 28.99
N LEU A 65 -10.89 6.93 28.24
CA LEU A 65 -9.57 6.51 28.73
C LEU A 65 -8.67 7.70 29.06
N LEU A 66 -8.66 8.72 28.21
CA LEU A 66 -7.89 9.95 28.42
C LEU A 66 -8.38 10.71 29.66
N GLU A 67 -9.70 10.81 29.85
CA GLU A 67 -10.32 11.40 31.05
C GLU A 67 -9.97 10.61 32.33
N ALA A 68 -9.76 9.30 32.22
CA ALA A 68 -9.29 8.44 33.29
C ALA A 68 -7.76 8.53 33.54
N GLY A 69 -7.03 9.34 32.76
CA GLY A 69 -5.59 9.58 32.93
C GLY A 69 -4.69 8.62 32.16
N ALA A 70 -5.20 7.90 31.16
CA ALA A 70 -4.37 7.09 30.28
C ALA A 70 -3.41 7.96 29.43
N ASP A 71 -2.25 7.40 29.10
CA ASP A 71 -1.24 8.07 28.26
C ASP A 71 -1.72 8.10 26.79
N GLU A 72 -1.92 9.29 26.26
CA GLU A 72 -2.35 9.51 24.89
C GLU A 72 -1.35 8.97 23.85
N GLN A 73 -0.06 9.10 24.09
CA GLN A 73 0.97 8.62 23.16
C GLN A 73 0.96 7.10 23.07
N LEU A 74 0.72 6.43 24.20
CA LEU A 74 0.60 4.97 24.23
C LEU A 74 -0.66 4.49 23.49
N ILE A 75 -1.79 5.18 23.68
CA ILE A 75 -3.02 4.87 22.93
C ILE A 75 -2.81 5.08 21.43
N LEU A 76 -2.21 6.20 21.04
CA LEU A 76 -1.93 6.52 19.65
C LEU A 76 -1.02 5.48 18.99
N ALA A 77 0.04 5.06 19.68
CA ALA A 77 0.93 4.01 19.21
C ALA A 77 0.18 2.67 19.02
N ALA A 78 -0.66 2.29 19.99
CA ALA A 78 -1.46 1.07 19.89
C ALA A 78 -2.45 1.11 18.72
N VAL A 79 -3.15 2.23 18.50
CA VAL A 79 -4.08 2.39 17.37
C VAL A 79 -3.36 2.29 16.03
N ARG A 80 -2.20 2.93 15.90
CA ARG A 80 -1.38 2.87 14.68
C ARG A 80 -0.93 1.44 14.36
N GLU A 81 -0.51 0.71 15.39
CA GLU A 81 -0.10 -0.68 15.23
C GLU A 81 -1.26 -1.59 14.84
N VAL A 82 -2.43 -1.42 15.47
CA VAL A 82 -3.65 -2.16 15.09
C VAL A 82 -4.05 -1.84 13.64
N ALA A 83 -3.99 -0.57 13.23
CA ALA A 83 -4.32 -0.18 11.86
C ALA A 83 -3.34 -0.77 10.84
N ARG A 84 -2.04 -0.77 11.14
CA ARG A 84 -1.00 -1.40 10.31
C ARG A 84 -1.21 -2.91 10.21
N GLU A 85 -1.40 -3.60 11.32
CA GLU A 85 -1.62 -5.06 11.34
C GLU A 85 -2.89 -5.46 10.60
N ALA A 86 -3.98 -4.71 10.75
CA ALA A 86 -5.20 -4.92 9.98
C ALA A 86 -4.95 -4.75 8.48
N ALA A 87 -4.25 -3.68 8.07
CA ALA A 87 -3.91 -3.46 6.67
C ALA A 87 -2.98 -4.55 6.12
N PHE A 88 -1.94 -4.94 6.86
CA PHE A 88 -1.03 -6.02 6.49
C PHE A 88 -1.79 -7.33 6.27
N THR A 89 -2.71 -7.67 7.19
CA THR A 89 -3.55 -8.87 7.07
C THR A 89 -4.42 -8.83 5.81
N VAL A 90 -5.07 -7.70 5.52
CA VAL A 90 -5.90 -7.55 4.31
C VAL A 90 -5.04 -7.64 3.05
N LEU A 91 -3.85 -7.04 3.03
CA LEU A 91 -2.95 -7.11 1.88
C LEU A 91 -2.46 -8.54 1.64
N ASN A 92 -2.18 -9.31 2.69
CA ASN A 92 -1.87 -10.74 2.55
C ASN A 92 -3.03 -11.51 1.91
N VAL A 93 -4.28 -11.18 2.26
CA VAL A 93 -5.45 -11.78 1.61
C VAL A 93 -5.51 -11.38 0.14
N ILE A 94 -5.29 -10.11 -0.20
CA ILE A 94 -5.27 -9.67 -1.60
C ILE A 94 -4.16 -10.35 -2.41
N ASP A 95 -2.98 -10.51 -1.81
CA ASP A 95 -1.83 -11.18 -2.42
C ASP A 95 -2.02 -12.71 -2.48
N SER A 96 -2.83 -13.29 -1.58
CA SER A 96 -3.24 -14.69 -1.70
C SER A 96 -4.12 -14.85 -2.93
N THR A 97 -3.78 -15.78 -3.83
CA THR A 97 -4.48 -15.93 -5.11
C THR A 97 -5.83 -16.65 -4.99
N GLY A 98 -6.41 -16.72 -3.79
CA GLY A 98 -7.65 -17.43 -3.49
C GLY A 98 -7.78 -17.81 -2.01
N ASP A 99 -8.92 -18.39 -1.65
CA ASP A 99 -9.16 -18.94 -0.32
C ASP A 99 -8.61 -20.39 -0.25
N PRO A 100 -7.64 -20.69 0.65
CA PRO A 100 -7.04 -22.02 0.75
C PRO A 100 -8.01 -23.10 1.24
N ASP A 101 -9.12 -22.72 1.88
CA ASP A 101 -10.15 -23.64 2.37
C ASP A 101 -11.28 -23.85 1.35
N ALA A 102 -11.26 -23.16 0.20
CA ALA A 102 -12.27 -23.30 -0.84
C ALA A 102 -12.09 -24.59 -1.68
N PRO A 103 -13.17 -25.13 -2.27
CA PRO A 103 -13.09 -26.22 -3.24
C PRO A 103 -12.11 -25.94 -4.38
N GLU A 104 -11.43 -26.97 -4.92
CA GLU A 104 -10.40 -26.84 -5.96
C GLU A 104 -10.87 -26.16 -7.26
N ASP A 105 -12.18 -26.16 -7.56
CA ASP A 105 -12.77 -25.52 -8.72
C ASP A 105 -13.23 -24.07 -8.46
N SER A 106 -12.95 -23.54 -7.28
CA SER A 106 -13.31 -22.16 -6.91
C SER A 106 -12.42 -21.14 -7.64
N PRO A 107 -12.97 -19.98 -8.03
CA PRO A 107 -12.17 -18.91 -8.60
C PRO A 107 -11.28 -18.25 -7.54
N GLY A 108 -10.08 -17.86 -7.97
CA GLY A 108 -9.17 -17.01 -7.20
C GLY A 108 -9.37 -15.52 -7.45
N TRP A 109 -8.42 -14.72 -6.97
CA TRP A 109 -8.31 -13.31 -7.31
C TRP A 109 -6.85 -12.89 -7.51
N MET A 110 -6.66 -11.76 -8.20
CA MET A 110 -5.36 -11.13 -8.41
C MET A 110 -5.59 -9.64 -8.65
N LEU A 111 -4.67 -8.81 -8.18
CA LEU A 111 -4.65 -7.39 -8.50
C LEU A 111 -3.77 -7.14 -9.72
N LEU A 112 -4.38 -6.66 -10.81
CA LEU A 112 -3.69 -6.35 -12.04
C LEU A 112 -3.51 -4.85 -12.21
N GLU A 113 -2.38 -4.46 -12.82
CA GLU A 113 -2.15 -3.08 -13.20
C GLU A 113 -3.14 -2.62 -14.27
N ALA A 114 -3.69 -1.42 -14.05
CA ALA A 114 -4.51 -0.71 -15.01
C ALA A 114 -3.77 0.53 -15.54
N ARG A 115 -3.92 0.79 -16.84
CA ARG A 115 -3.45 1.99 -17.53
C ARG A 115 -4.60 2.61 -18.31
N VAL A 116 -4.40 3.83 -18.80
CA VAL A 116 -5.37 4.54 -19.63
C VAL A 116 -4.76 4.72 -21.02
N ASP A 117 -5.51 4.39 -22.06
CA ASP A 117 -5.07 4.56 -23.44
C ASP A 117 -5.13 6.05 -23.90
N PRO A 118 -4.61 6.39 -25.09
CA PRO A 118 -4.67 7.77 -25.60
C PRO A 118 -6.10 8.33 -25.77
N GLU A 119 -7.09 7.46 -25.93
CA GLU A 119 -8.50 7.78 -26.05
C GLU A 119 -9.18 8.01 -24.68
N GLY A 120 -8.51 7.67 -23.58
CA GLY A 120 -8.99 7.86 -22.22
C GLY A 120 -9.65 6.62 -21.62
N GLU A 121 -9.60 5.47 -22.30
CA GLU A 121 -10.23 4.23 -21.83
C GLU A 121 -9.26 3.41 -20.97
N PRO A 122 -9.71 2.89 -19.82
CA PRO A 122 -8.88 2.05 -18.98
C PRO A 122 -8.69 0.66 -19.62
N TYR A 123 -7.47 0.13 -19.54
CA TYR A 123 -7.15 -1.24 -19.91
C TYR A 123 -6.25 -1.89 -18.87
N LEU A 124 -6.35 -3.21 -18.73
CA LEU A 124 -5.48 -4.00 -17.88
C LEU A 124 -4.23 -4.39 -18.67
N THR A 125 -3.05 -4.17 -18.10
CA THR A 125 -1.79 -4.54 -18.74
C THR A 125 -1.52 -6.04 -18.63
N GLY A 126 -2.19 -6.72 -17.69
CA GLY A 126 -1.98 -8.12 -17.36
C GLY A 126 -0.79 -8.36 -16.42
N ARG A 127 -0.05 -7.31 -16.06
CA ARG A 127 1.04 -7.39 -15.07
C ARG A 127 0.44 -7.48 -13.66
N ASP A 128 0.95 -8.43 -12.88
CA ASP A 128 0.61 -8.57 -11.47
C ASP A 128 1.21 -7.42 -10.67
N VAL A 129 0.39 -6.81 -9.81
CA VAL A 129 0.88 -5.85 -8.83
C VAL A 129 1.62 -6.59 -7.72
N GLY A 130 1.05 -7.68 -7.19
CA GLY A 130 1.62 -8.60 -6.20
C GLY A 130 2.31 -7.99 -4.96
N ALA A 131 2.67 -8.84 -4.00
CA ALA A 131 3.55 -8.53 -2.86
C ALA A 131 3.27 -7.17 -2.16
N LEU A 132 2.01 -6.76 -2.07
CA LEU A 132 1.59 -5.52 -1.42
C LEU A 132 1.94 -5.54 0.06
N HIS A 133 1.75 -6.68 0.73
CA HIS A 133 2.04 -6.80 2.16
C HIS A 133 3.51 -6.53 2.49
N GLU A 134 4.44 -6.91 1.62
CA GLU A 134 5.88 -6.68 1.78
C GLU A 134 6.24 -5.19 1.68
N SER A 135 5.42 -4.43 0.95
CA SER A 135 5.66 -3.01 0.67
C SER A 135 5.03 -2.07 1.69
N LEU A 136 4.17 -2.55 2.60
CA LEU A 136 3.44 -1.68 3.54
C LEU A 136 4.38 -0.86 4.44
N GLY A 137 5.54 -1.40 4.83
CA GLY A 137 6.53 -0.73 5.65
C GLY A 137 6.08 -0.47 7.09
N PHE A 138 6.83 0.36 7.82
CA PHE A 138 6.51 0.82 9.17
C PHE A 138 6.34 2.35 9.18
N PRO A 139 5.39 2.90 9.95
CA PRO A 139 5.27 4.34 10.06
C PRO A 139 6.46 4.90 10.87
N ALA A 140 6.82 6.16 10.63
CA ALA A 140 7.80 6.85 11.47
C ALA A 140 7.29 7.01 12.92
N GLU A 141 8.15 7.48 13.84
CA GLU A 141 7.79 7.62 15.27
C GLU A 141 6.54 8.51 15.51
N ASP A 142 6.29 9.47 14.64
CA ASP A 142 5.10 10.32 14.67
C ASP A 142 3.90 9.72 13.94
N GLY A 143 4.00 8.44 13.54
CA GLY A 143 2.97 7.62 12.91
C GLY A 143 2.54 8.04 11.52
N VAL A 144 3.33 8.89 10.89
CA VAL A 144 3.21 9.21 9.47
C VAL A 144 4.13 8.28 8.71
N TYR A 145 3.61 7.62 7.68
CA TYR A 145 4.49 6.99 6.70
C TYR A 145 5.12 8.12 5.89
N ARG A 146 6.43 8.29 6.06
CA ARG A 146 7.21 9.23 5.25
C ARG A 146 7.79 8.50 4.06
N ASP A 147 7.86 9.22 2.96
CA ASP A 147 8.69 8.92 1.79
C ASP A 147 10.19 9.02 2.15
#